data_AF-A0A239HK96-F1
#
_entry.id   AF-A0A239HK96-F1
#
_cell.length_a   1.000
_cell.length_b   1.000
_cell.length_c   1.000
_cell.angle_alpha   90.00
_cell.angle_beta   90.00
_cell.angle_gamma   90.00
#
_symmetry.space_group_name_H-M   'P 1'
#
loop_
_entity.id
_entity.type
_entity.pdbx_description
1 polymer ?
#
loop_
_entity_poly.entity_id
_entity_poly.type
_entity_poly.pdbx_seq_one_letter_code
_entity_poly.pdbx_strand_id
1 'polypeptide(L)'
;MFRYLTIGTALVAAFMLLVTASHSLAGQADTNRALRENARIDRALTDLTAAYGISLHCPSVSARYGRGYELIRQLERHAVSLGYPRDEVHQYVKEKAERERVKAQARAYVRAKGGVESDPDSVCRVAEREIAEKSQIGLLLRAR
;
A
#
# COMPACT_ATOMS: atom_id res chain seq x y z
N MET A 1 -31.91 15.58 -53.43
CA MET A 1 -31.25 16.31 -54.54
C MET A 1 -30.40 17.43 -53.93
N PHE A 2 -29.12 17.12 -53.73
CA PHE A 2 -27.96 18.01 -53.72
C PHE A 2 -27.98 19.27 -52.81
N ARG A 3 -27.69 19.10 -51.53
CA ARG A 3 -26.91 20.07 -50.73
C ARG A 3 -25.53 19.46 -50.46
N TYR A 4 -24.73 19.35 -51.53
CA TYR A 4 -23.28 19.09 -51.44
C TYR A 4 -22.66 20.36 -50.86
N LEU A 5 -21.94 20.34 -49.74
CA LEU A 5 -20.72 19.58 -49.48
C LEU A 5 -19.56 20.02 -50.39
N THR A 6 -19.22 21.30 -50.34
CA THR A 6 -17.93 21.85 -50.82
C THR A 6 -17.62 23.21 -50.17
N ILE A 7 -17.14 23.20 -48.92
CA ILE A 7 -16.31 24.26 -48.34
C ILE A 7 -15.33 23.52 -47.42
N GLY A 8 -14.10 23.17 -47.79
CA GLY A 8 -13.16 23.97 -48.56
C GLY A 8 -12.30 24.83 -47.65
N THR A 9 -11.74 24.29 -46.55
CA THR A 9 -10.56 24.85 -45.86
C THR A 9 -9.82 23.71 -45.14
N ALA A 10 -9.07 22.92 -45.91
CA ALA A 10 -7.79 22.45 -45.40
C ALA A 10 -6.99 23.72 -45.02
N LEU A 11 -6.46 23.76 -43.78
CA LEU A 11 -5.52 24.75 -43.20
C LEU A 11 -5.98 25.31 -41.84
N VAL A 12 -6.20 24.45 -40.84
CA VAL A 12 -5.79 24.79 -39.47
C VAL A 12 -4.96 23.62 -38.95
N ALA A 13 -3.65 23.76 -39.16
CA ALA A 13 -2.65 22.96 -38.50
C ALA A 13 -2.77 23.12 -36.97
N ALA A 14 -2.42 22.06 -36.27
CA ALA A 14 -1.81 22.10 -34.95
C ALA A 14 -2.60 22.81 -33.84
N PHE A 15 -3.48 22.07 -33.17
CA PHE A 15 -3.54 22.15 -31.70
C PHE A 15 -3.36 20.75 -31.10
N MET A 16 -2.09 20.34 -31.21
CA MET A 16 -1.39 19.39 -30.38
C MET A 16 -1.67 19.72 -28.90
N LEU A 17 -2.45 18.89 -28.21
CA LEU A 17 -2.42 18.69 -26.74
C LEU A 17 -3.42 17.58 -26.32
N LEU A 18 -3.38 16.44 -27.02
CA LEU A 18 -3.61 15.18 -26.31
C LEU A 18 -2.29 14.87 -25.61
N VAL A 19 -2.12 15.38 -24.39
CA VAL A 19 -1.18 14.77 -23.44
C VAL A 19 -1.76 13.41 -23.09
N THR A 20 -1.58 12.45 -23.98
CA THR A 20 -1.52 11.05 -23.56
C THR A 20 -0.30 10.99 -22.66
N ALA A 21 -0.51 11.13 -21.35
CA ALA A 21 0.50 10.78 -20.38
C ALA A 21 0.71 9.27 -20.53
N SER A 22 1.65 8.91 -21.41
CA SER A 22 2.23 7.60 -21.56
C SER A 22 2.94 7.26 -20.25
N HIS A 23 2.17 6.96 -19.21
CA HIS A 23 2.69 6.23 -18.06
C HIS A 23 2.98 4.85 -18.61
N SER A 24 4.24 4.60 -18.96
CA SER A 24 4.69 3.31 -19.44
C SER A 24 4.31 2.25 -18.40
N LEU A 25 3.26 1.47 -18.65
CA LEU A 25 2.85 0.34 -17.79
C LEU A 25 4.00 -0.64 -17.54
N ALA A 26 4.99 -0.67 -18.44
CA ALA A 26 6.23 -1.41 -18.28
C ALA A 26 7.00 -1.01 -17.01
N GLY A 27 7.08 0.28 -16.67
CA GLY A 27 7.80 0.74 -15.47
C GLY A 27 7.11 0.37 -14.16
N GLN A 28 5.78 0.44 -14.12
CA GLN A 28 5.03 0.16 -12.89
C GLN A 28 5.14 -1.30 -12.45
N ALA A 29 5.09 -2.25 -13.40
CA ALA A 29 5.21 -3.67 -13.09
C ALA A 29 6.60 -4.01 -12.49
N ASP A 30 7.66 -3.40 -13.04
CA ASP A 30 9.02 -3.56 -12.53
C ASP A 30 9.19 -2.90 -11.15
N THR A 31 8.66 -1.69 -10.95
CA THR A 31 8.65 -1.03 -9.64
C THR A 31 7.89 -1.86 -8.60
N ASN A 32 6.71 -2.40 -8.95
CA ASN A 32 5.97 -3.26 -8.03
C ASN A 32 6.77 -4.50 -7.62
N ARG A 33 7.38 -5.18 -8.59
CA ARG A 33 8.25 -6.33 -8.35
C ARG A 33 9.37 -5.95 -7.39
N ALA A 34 10.09 -4.87 -7.69
CA ALA A 34 11.26 -4.48 -6.92
C ALA A 34 10.91 -4.00 -5.50
N LEU A 35 9.81 -3.25 -5.34
CA LEU A 35 9.32 -2.83 -4.02
C LEU A 35 8.79 -4.00 -3.19
N ARG A 36 8.18 -5.00 -3.84
CA ARG A 36 7.75 -6.26 -3.21
C ARG A 36 8.94 -7.12 -2.77
N GLU A 37 9.97 -7.21 -3.59
CA GLU A 37 11.17 -8.02 -3.30
C GLU A 37 12.10 -7.34 -2.28
N ASN A 38 11.91 -6.03 -2.04
CA ASN A 38 12.59 -5.34 -0.95
C ASN A 38 12.04 -5.77 0.42
N ALA A 39 12.80 -6.61 1.12
CA ALA A 39 12.41 -7.18 2.41
C ALA A 39 12.07 -6.14 3.49
N ARG A 40 12.71 -4.96 3.48
CA ARG A 40 12.41 -3.88 4.44
C ARG A 40 11.02 -3.29 4.18
N ILE A 41 10.68 -3.04 2.91
CA ILE A 41 9.39 -2.49 2.52
C ILE A 41 8.28 -3.53 2.75
N ASP A 42 8.47 -4.75 2.26
CA ASP A 42 7.47 -5.81 2.35
C ASP A 42 7.11 -6.16 3.80
N ARG A 43 8.14 -6.35 4.64
CA ARG A 43 7.95 -6.65 6.06
C ARG A 43 7.26 -5.50 6.78
N ALA A 44 7.68 -4.26 6.57
CA ALA A 44 7.09 -3.12 7.26
C ALA A 44 5.63 -2.86 6.85
N LEU A 45 5.28 -3.09 5.57
CA LEU A 45 3.88 -3.03 5.11
C LEU A 45 3.04 -4.16 5.72
N THR A 46 3.62 -5.36 5.84
CA THR A 46 2.99 -6.49 6.52
C THR A 46 2.75 -6.18 8.00
N ASP A 47 3.76 -5.68 8.71
CA ASP A 47 3.67 -5.31 10.13
C ASP A 47 2.63 -4.21 10.36
N LEU A 48 2.63 -3.17 9.51
CA LEU A 48 1.64 -2.10 9.55
C LEU A 48 0.21 -2.63 9.36
N THR A 49 0.03 -3.53 8.37
CA THR A 49 -1.27 -4.13 8.06
C THR A 49 -1.73 -5.07 9.18
N ALA A 50 -0.81 -5.84 9.76
CA ALA A 50 -1.09 -6.71 10.90
C ALA A 50 -1.49 -5.91 12.13
N ALA A 51 -0.75 -4.84 12.48
CA ALA A 51 -1.09 -3.96 13.59
C ALA A 51 -2.48 -3.32 13.41
N TYR A 52 -2.78 -2.82 12.21
CA TYR A 52 -4.12 -2.29 11.92
C TYR A 52 -5.20 -3.36 12.05
N GLY A 53 -5.01 -4.54 11.46
CA GLY A 53 -5.96 -5.66 11.55
C GLY A 53 -6.19 -6.14 12.99
N ILE A 54 -5.13 -6.22 13.80
CA ILE A 54 -5.21 -6.53 15.23
C ILE A 54 -6.06 -5.48 15.95
N SER A 55 -5.85 -4.19 15.68
CA SER A 55 -6.60 -3.11 16.33
C SER A 55 -8.10 -3.10 16.00
N LEU A 56 -8.51 -3.72 14.88
CA LEU A 56 -9.90 -3.88 14.51
C LEU A 56 -10.59 -5.04 15.23
N HIS A 57 -9.85 -6.11 15.53
CA HIS A 57 -10.41 -7.35 16.09
C HIS A 57 -10.17 -7.52 17.58
N CYS A 58 -9.20 -6.79 18.17
CA CYS A 58 -8.94 -6.81 19.60
C CYS A 58 -9.50 -5.55 20.29
N PRO A 59 -10.52 -5.67 21.16
CA PRO A 59 -11.14 -4.52 21.81
C PRO A 59 -10.26 -3.86 22.89
N SER A 60 -9.23 -4.53 23.41
CA SER A 60 -8.36 -3.99 24.48
C SER A 60 -7.20 -3.14 23.97
N VAL A 61 -7.00 -3.04 22.65
CA VAL A 61 -5.91 -2.25 22.05
C VAL A 61 -6.41 -1.23 21.03
N SER A 62 -5.56 -0.28 20.67
CA SER A 62 -5.77 0.71 19.62
C SER A 62 -4.52 0.86 18.77
N ALA A 63 -4.70 1.17 17.48
CA ALA A 63 -3.59 1.55 16.61
C ALA A 63 -3.02 2.93 17.01
N ARG A 64 -1.69 3.06 16.96
CA ARG A 64 -0.98 4.34 17.09
C ARG A 64 -0.86 4.98 15.70
N TYR A 65 -1.93 5.60 15.22
CA TYR A 65 -1.97 6.19 13.88
C TYR A 65 -0.79 7.13 13.56
N GLY A 66 -0.34 7.94 14.53
CA GLY A 66 0.85 8.78 14.33
C GLY A 66 2.12 8.00 14.02
N ARG A 67 2.35 6.87 14.70
CA ARG A 67 3.50 5.98 14.44
C ARG A 67 3.33 5.25 13.10
N GLY A 68 2.11 4.84 12.77
CA GLY A 68 1.80 4.24 11.46
C GLY A 68 2.09 5.20 10.30
N TYR A 69 1.65 6.46 10.43
CA TYR A 69 1.95 7.51 9.45
C TYR A 69 3.45 7.77 9.31
N GLU A 70 4.16 7.85 10.45
CA GLU A 70 5.61 8.02 10.44
C GLU A 70 6.32 6.89 9.70
N LEU A 71 5.93 5.63 9.96
CA LEU A 71 6.46 4.45 9.26
C LEU A 71 6.18 4.53 7.75
N ILE A 72 4.95 4.85 7.32
CA ILE A 72 4.61 5.03 5.90
C ILE A 72 5.54 6.06 5.24
N ARG A 73 5.76 7.21 5.90
CA ARG A 73 6.65 8.26 5.38
C ARG A 73 8.10 7.81 5.33
N GLN A 74 8.57 7.00 6.28
CA GLN A 74 9.92 6.41 6.25
C GLN A 74 10.07 5.41 5.10
N LEU A 75 9.04 4.61 4.80
CA LEU A 75 9.04 3.66 3.69
C LEU A 75 9.03 4.37 2.33
N GLU A 76 8.21 5.40 2.20
CA GLU A 76 8.17 6.22 0.99
C GLU A 76 9.51 6.89 0.72
N ARG A 77 10.14 7.52 1.73
CA ARG A 77 11.47 8.11 1.59
C ARG A 77 12.52 7.06 1.20
N HIS A 78 12.43 5.87 1.78
CA HIS A 78 13.34 4.79 1.44
C HIS A 78 13.18 4.34 -0.01
N ALA A 79 11.96 4.10 -0.48
CA ALA A 79 11.72 3.74 -1.87
C ALA A 79 12.22 4.82 -2.84
N VAL A 80 11.95 6.10 -2.55
CA VAL A 80 12.48 7.22 -3.34
C VAL A 80 14.01 7.28 -3.32
N SER A 81 14.66 6.99 -2.19
CA SER A 81 16.12 6.94 -2.10
C SER A 81 16.75 5.80 -2.93
N LEU A 82 15.97 4.79 -3.30
CA LEU A 82 16.39 3.71 -4.19
C LEU A 82 16.21 4.06 -5.68
N GLY A 83 15.71 5.26 -5.99
CA GLY A 83 15.51 5.74 -7.36
C GLY A 83 14.10 5.57 -7.91
N TYR A 84 13.15 5.03 -7.12
CA TYR A 84 11.77 4.87 -7.57
C TYR A 84 11.00 6.21 -7.54
N PRO A 85 10.31 6.58 -8.64
CA PRO A 85 9.44 7.74 -8.66
C PRO A 85 8.35 7.69 -7.58
N ARG A 86 8.05 8.82 -6.95
CA ARG A 86 7.11 8.88 -5.82
C ARG A 86 5.70 8.41 -6.22
N ASP A 87 5.26 8.79 -7.42
CA ASP A 87 3.98 8.39 -8.00
C ASP A 87 3.89 6.88 -8.25
N GLU A 88 4.97 6.25 -8.73
CA GLU A 88 5.02 4.79 -8.87
C GLU A 88 4.99 4.06 -7.51
N VAL A 89 5.68 4.60 -6.50
CA VAL A 89 5.60 4.09 -5.11
C VAL A 89 4.18 4.22 -4.55
N HIS A 90 3.49 5.32 -4.83
CA HIS A 90 2.10 5.52 -4.42
C HIS A 90 1.16 4.57 -5.17
N GLN A 91 1.42 4.32 -6.44
CA GLN A 91 0.64 3.40 -7.25
C GLN A 91 0.81 1.96 -6.77
N TYR A 92 2.02 1.56 -6.38
CA TYR A 92 2.31 0.24 -5.79
C TYR A 92 1.41 -0.06 -4.58
N VAL A 93 1.30 0.87 -3.61
CA VAL A 93 0.47 0.65 -2.41
C VAL A 93 -1.04 0.76 -2.69
N LYS A 94 -1.45 1.33 -3.83
CA LYS A 94 -2.85 1.40 -4.28
C LYS A 94 -3.26 0.16 -5.07
N GLU A 95 -2.30 -0.55 -5.66
CA GLU A 95 -2.59 -1.70 -6.50
C GLU A 95 -3.31 -2.80 -5.72
N LYS A 96 -4.45 -3.25 -6.26
CA LYS A 96 -5.30 -4.24 -5.59
C LYS A 96 -4.55 -5.54 -5.31
N ALA A 97 -3.75 -6.03 -6.28
CA ALA A 97 -2.99 -7.26 -6.13
C ALA A 97 -1.99 -7.18 -4.97
N GLU A 98 -1.25 -6.07 -4.85
CA GLU A 98 -0.29 -5.87 -3.76
C GLU A 98 -0.99 -5.74 -2.41
N ARG A 99 -2.08 -4.98 -2.34
CA ARG A 99 -2.86 -4.84 -1.11
C ARG A 99 -3.39 -6.18 -0.62
N GLU A 100 -3.92 -7.01 -1.51
CA GLU A 100 -4.43 -8.34 -1.12
C GLU A 100 -3.30 -9.29 -0.70
N ARG A 101 -2.14 -9.22 -1.37
CA ARG A 101 -0.95 -9.99 -0.98
C ARG A 101 -0.46 -9.62 0.42
N VAL A 102 -0.28 -8.33 0.71
CA VAL A 102 0.17 -7.84 2.02
C VAL A 102 -0.85 -8.17 3.11
N LYS A 103 -2.16 -8.03 2.83
CA LYS A 103 -3.21 -8.48 3.76
C LYS A 103 -3.14 -9.98 4.02
N ALA A 104 -2.88 -10.80 3.00
CA ALA A 104 -2.74 -12.25 3.16
C ALA A 104 -1.53 -12.60 4.04
N GLN A 105 -0.38 -11.93 3.83
CA GLN A 105 0.80 -12.06 4.68
C GLN A 105 0.51 -11.67 6.12
N ALA A 106 -0.14 -10.53 6.34
CA ALA A 106 -0.52 -10.05 7.68
C ALA A 106 -1.45 -11.04 8.39
N ARG A 107 -2.48 -11.54 7.70
CA ARG A 107 -3.37 -12.59 8.27
C ARG A 107 -2.61 -13.87 8.58
N ALA A 108 -1.69 -14.29 7.70
CA ALA A 108 -0.86 -15.47 7.93
C ALA A 108 0.06 -15.30 9.14
N TYR A 109 0.66 -14.12 9.32
CA TYR A 109 1.46 -13.78 10.49
C TYR A 109 0.65 -13.92 11.79
N VAL A 110 -0.52 -13.29 11.85
CA VAL A 110 -1.38 -13.32 13.04
C VAL A 110 -1.83 -14.76 13.35
N ARG A 111 -2.23 -15.54 12.33
CA ARG A 111 -2.58 -16.96 12.49
C ARG A 111 -1.40 -17.81 12.97
N ALA A 112 -0.20 -17.59 12.45
CA ALA A 112 1.00 -18.33 12.88
C ALA A 112 1.33 -18.07 14.36
N LYS A 113 0.92 -16.91 14.89
CA LYS A 113 1.02 -16.57 16.32
C LYS A 113 -0.21 -17.07 17.12
N GLY A 114 -1.15 -17.78 16.52
CA GLY A 114 -2.34 -18.31 17.18
C GLY A 114 -3.53 -17.34 17.27
N GLY A 115 -3.51 -16.24 16.53
CA GLY A 115 -4.66 -15.34 16.40
C GLY A 115 -5.64 -15.82 15.34
N VAL A 116 -6.91 -15.90 15.69
CA VAL A 116 -8.02 -16.29 14.82
C VAL A 116 -8.98 -15.10 14.74
N GLU A 117 -9.28 -14.64 13.52
CA GLU A 117 -10.06 -13.40 13.30
C GLU A 117 -11.46 -13.44 13.94
N SER A 118 -12.07 -14.62 14.02
CA SER A 118 -13.36 -14.85 14.68
C SER A 118 -13.29 -15.04 16.20
N ASP A 119 -12.09 -15.05 16.79
CA ASP A 119 -11.83 -15.15 18.23
C ASP A 119 -11.05 -13.90 18.69
N PRO A 120 -11.75 -12.84 19.12
CA PRO A 120 -11.12 -11.60 19.59
C PRO A 120 -10.07 -11.81 20.69
N ASP A 121 -10.30 -12.76 21.61
CA ASP A 121 -9.38 -13.01 22.72
C ASP A 121 -8.05 -13.58 22.21
N SER A 122 -8.10 -14.45 21.19
CA SER A 122 -6.88 -14.94 20.54
C SER A 122 -6.08 -13.83 19.86
N VAL A 123 -6.75 -12.88 19.22
CA VAL A 123 -6.10 -11.73 18.58
C VAL A 123 -5.51 -10.79 19.65
N CYS A 124 -6.20 -10.59 20.76
CA CYS A 124 -5.68 -9.80 21.88
C CYS A 124 -4.43 -10.41 22.52
N ARG A 125 -4.39 -11.73 22.71
CA ARG A 125 -3.16 -12.42 23.17
C ARG A 125 -1.99 -12.21 22.21
N VAL A 126 -2.25 -12.14 20.90
CA VAL A 126 -1.20 -11.75 19.93
C VAL A 126 -0.76 -10.32 20.18
N ALA A 127 -1.69 -9.37 20.27
CA ALA A 127 -1.41 -7.96 20.49
C ALA A 127 -0.54 -7.72 21.73
N GLU A 128 -0.90 -8.35 22.85
CA GLU A 128 -0.21 -8.23 24.14
C GLU A 128 1.25 -8.70 24.04
N ARG A 129 1.50 -9.84 23.39
CA ARG A 129 2.87 -10.34 23.18
C ARG A 129 3.67 -9.42 22.28
N GLU A 130 3.11 -8.96 21.16
CA GLU A 130 3.79 -8.04 20.26
C GLU A 130 4.18 -6.73 20.98
N ILE A 131 3.28 -6.19 21.82
CA ILE A 131 3.53 -5.01 22.65
C ILE A 131 4.66 -5.30 23.67
N ALA A 132 4.59 -6.43 24.37
CA ALA A 132 5.59 -6.83 25.36
C ALA A 132 6.99 -7.02 24.74
N GLU A 133 7.06 -7.63 23.55
CA GLU A 133 8.27 -7.84 22.77
C GLU A 133 8.83 -6.55 22.16
N LYS A 134 8.06 -5.44 22.19
CA LYS A 134 8.38 -4.18 21.50
C LYS A 134 8.70 -4.42 20.01
N SER A 135 7.99 -5.37 19.40
CA SER A 135 8.12 -5.65 17.97
C SER A 135 7.65 -4.44 17.16
N GLN A 136 7.93 -4.41 15.86
CA GLN A 136 7.41 -3.35 14.98
C GLN A 136 5.88 -3.25 15.03
N ILE A 137 5.18 -4.39 15.14
CA ILE A 137 3.71 -4.45 15.33
C ILE A 137 3.32 -3.88 16.70
N GLY A 138 4.01 -4.28 17.77
CA GLY A 138 3.76 -3.78 19.12
C GLY A 138 3.98 -2.27 19.26
N LEU A 139 5.00 -1.72 18.61
CA LEU A 139 5.28 -0.29 18.56
C LEU A 139 4.20 0.51 17.82
N LEU A 140 3.40 -0.15 16.99
CA LEU A 140 2.24 0.43 16.30
C LEU A 140 0.94 0.27 17.09
N LEU A 141 0.96 -0.40 18.24
CA LEU A 141 -0.19 -0.67 19.09
C LEU A 141 -0.05 0.00 20.46
N ARG A 142 -1.18 0.25 21.12
CA ARG A 142 -1.24 0.62 22.53
C ARG A 142 -2.43 -0.08 23.20
N ALA A 143 -2.28 -0.40 24.47
CA ALA A 143 -3.44 -0.71 25.31
C ALA A 143 -4.40 0.48 25.33
N ARG A 144 -5.69 0.19 25.44
CA ARG A 144 -6.72 1.20 25.69
C ARG A 144 -6.70 1.70 27.11
#